data_AF-A0A6B2LBP5-F1
#
_entry.id   AF-A0A6B2LBP5-F1
#
_cell.length_a   1.000
_cell.length_b   1.000
_cell.length_c   1.000
_cell.angle_alpha   90.00
_cell.angle_beta   90.00
_cell.angle_gamma   90.00
#
_symmetry.space_group_name_H-M   'P 1'
#
loop_
_entity.id
_entity.type
_entity.pdbx_description
1 polymer ?
#
loop_
_entity_poly.entity_id
_entity_poly.type
_entity_poly.pdbx_seq_one_letter_code
_entity_poly.pdbx_strand_id
1 'polypeptide(L)'
;MDEDVVVIYAGAAPGTHTNYLSEMFPRAFFYLVDPAEFHAKPTDRIEIVQDYFTDEMAEKLVKRFDNKVILFISDIRSMNREMNDQKKEGRVAIDMEWQMKWHEILKPKVSMLKFRLPYPPQKDKEKFIEKEKTNYLKGKLYFQIWCGRTSSETRLFVYGADQGIIEKQDYSHYDYENVMFHFQTVTRTSYFEHDIKGEGLDHCYDCSAEIFILSEYLKKKGYGDQLHVEVPKLSREISRKISSSRSLLLK
;
A
#
# COMPACT_ATOMS: atom_id res chain seq x y z
N MET A 1 -25.04 3.91 -12.84
CA MET A 1 -24.55 4.08 -11.45
C MET A 1 -23.37 5.02 -11.55
N ASP A 2 -23.53 6.28 -11.17
CA ASP A 2 -22.43 7.24 -11.24
C ASP A 2 -21.44 6.92 -10.12
N GLU A 3 -20.39 6.17 -10.45
CA GLU A 3 -19.27 5.96 -9.53
C GLU A 3 -18.48 7.26 -9.44
N ASP A 4 -18.52 7.95 -8.30
CA ASP A 4 -17.83 9.23 -8.12
C ASP A 4 -16.31 9.08 -7.94
N VAL A 5 -15.84 7.86 -7.70
CA VAL A 5 -14.45 7.54 -7.36
C VAL A 5 -13.95 6.42 -8.24
N VAL A 6 -12.79 6.62 -8.86
CA VAL A 6 -12.03 5.58 -9.56
C VAL A 6 -10.72 5.31 -8.82
N VAL A 7 -10.43 4.03 -8.59
CA VAL A 7 -9.17 3.55 -8.06
C VAL A 7 -8.36 2.98 -9.21
N ILE A 8 -7.30 3.68 -9.60
CA ILE A 8 -6.31 3.18 -10.56
C ILE A 8 -5.26 2.44 -9.76
N TYR A 9 -5.10 1.13 -10.01
CA TYR A 9 -4.15 0.28 -9.29
C TYR A 9 -3.12 -0.31 -10.26
N ALA A 10 -1.91 0.26 -10.25
CA ALA A 10 -0.75 -0.26 -10.99
C ALA A 10 0.04 -1.28 -10.15
N GLY A 11 0.36 -2.43 -10.72
CA GLY A 11 0.97 -3.54 -9.98
C GLY A 11 -0.06 -4.30 -9.15
N ALA A 12 -1.24 -4.57 -9.73
CA ALA A 12 -2.40 -5.08 -9.01
C ALA A 12 -2.48 -6.63 -8.96
N ALA A 13 -1.71 -7.37 -9.76
CA ALA A 13 -1.79 -8.83 -9.78
C ALA A 13 -1.06 -9.46 -8.58
N PRO A 14 -1.47 -10.67 -8.12
CA PRO A 14 -2.62 -11.45 -8.62
C PRO A 14 -3.98 -10.89 -8.19
N GLY A 15 -4.02 -9.86 -7.34
CA GLY A 15 -5.25 -9.15 -7.00
C GLY A 15 -6.27 -9.96 -6.20
N THR A 16 -5.86 -10.99 -5.47
CA THR A 16 -6.81 -11.89 -4.74
C THR A 16 -7.72 -11.16 -3.74
N HIS A 17 -7.32 -9.98 -3.29
CA HIS A 17 -8.06 -9.16 -2.33
C HIS A 17 -8.96 -8.10 -2.98
N THR A 18 -8.82 -7.82 -4.29
CA THR A 18 -9.45 -6.65 -4.92
C THR A 18 -10.96 -6.83 -5.11
N ASN A 19 -11.44 -8.05 -5.42
CA ASN A 19 -12.86 -8.35 -5.44
C ASN A 19 -13.52 -8.07 -4.07
N TYR A 20 -12.86 -8.47 -2.99
CA TYR A 20 -13.35 -8.21 -1.62
C TYR A 20 -13.35 -6.72 -1.29
N LEU A 21 -12.28 -5.99 -1.65
CA LEU A 21 -12.26 -4.53 -1.49
C LEU A 21 -13.39 -3.84 -2.26
N SER A 22 -13.68 -4.29 -3.49
CA SER A 22 -14.78 -3.75 -4.27
C SER A 22 -16.12 -3.96 -3.60
N GLU A 23 -16.36 -5.09 -2.93
CA GLU A 23 -17.57 -5.30 -2.10
C GLU A 23 -17.64 -4.33 -0.91
N MET A 24 -16.51 -4.09 -0.22
CA MET A 24 -16.45 -3.19 0.94
C MET A 24 -16.70 -1.72 0.59
N PHE A 25 -16.31 -1.31 -0.62
CA PHE A 25 -16.38 0.07 -1.13
C PHE A 25 -17.26 0.14 -2.39
N PRO A 26 -18.60 0.02 -2.25
CA PRO A 26 -19.52 -0.11 -3.40
C PRO A 26 -19.58 1.11 -4.33
N ARG A 27 -19.05 2.27 -3.89
CA ARG A 27 -19.01 3.52 -4.67
C ARG A 27 -17.75 3.67 -5.53
N ALA A 28 -16.78 2.78 -5.39
CA ALA A 28 -15.51 2.86 -6.10
C ALA A 28 -15.48 1.89 -7.29
N PHE A 29 -15.08 2.43 -8.44
CA PHE A 29 -14.65 1.66 -9.60
C PHE A 29 -13.18 1.28 -9.44
N PHE A 30 -12.78 0.05 -9.77
CA PHE A 30 -11.39 -0.40 -9.73
C PHE A 30 -10.88 -0.66 -11.15
N TYR A 31 -9.82 0.05 -11.54
CA TYR A 31 -9.08 -0.17 -12.78
C TYR A 31 -7.73 -0.80 -12.43
N LEU A 32 -7.61 -2.11 -12.62
CA LEU A 32 -6.48 -2.93 -12.18
C LEU A 32 -5.54 -3.20 -13.35
N VAL A 33 -4.24 -2.93 -13.18
CA VAL A 33 -3.25 -3.09 -14.24
C VAL A 33 -2.03 -3.84 -13.72
N ASP A 34 -1.65 -4.91 -14.42
CA ASP A 34 -0.43 -5.67 -14.14
C ASP A 34 -0.10 -6.62 -15.32
N PRO A 35 1.17 -6.80 -15.71
CA PRO A 35 1.53 -7.79 -16.72
C PRO A 35 1.33 -9.25 -16.26
N ALA A 36 1.34 -9.53 -14.96
CA ALA A 36 1.18 -10.87 -14.42
C ALA A 36 -0.29 -11.34 -14.44
N GLU A 37 -0.48 -12.65 -14.30
CA GLU A 37 -1.81 -13.25 -14.31
C GLU A 37 -2.65 -12.82 -13.09
N PHE A 38 -3.90 -12.47 -13.35
CA PHE A 38 -4.86 -12.08 -12.32
C PHE A 38 -5.66 -13.27 -11.80
N HIS A 39 -5.78 -13.35 -10.48
CA HIS A 39 -6.81 -14.13 -9.79
C HIS A 39 -8.08 -13.31 -9.52
N ALA A 40 -7.96 -11.98 -9.53
CA ALA A 40 -9.11 -11.08 -9.48
C ALA A 40 -10.04 -11.34 -10.66
N LYS A 41 -11.34 -11.17 -10.44
CA LYS A 41 -12.36 -11.35 -11.48
C LYS A 41 -12.95 -10.00 -11.88
N PRO A 42 -13.14 -9.74 -13.19
CA PRO A 42 -13.83 -8.53 -13.62
C PRO A 42 -15.29 -8.56 -13.14
N THR A 43 -15.83 -7.37 -12.90
CA THR A 43 -17.24 -7.14 -12.52
C THR A 43 -17.67 -5.80 -13.11
N ASP A 44 -18.93 -5.40 -12.94
CA ASP A 44 -19.38 -4.06 -13.36
C ASP A 44 -18.60 -2.91 -12.69
N ARG A 45 -17.84 -3.20 -11.62
CA ARG A 45 -17.05 -2.23 -10.83
C ARG A 45 -15.55 -2.55 -10.81
N ILE A 46 -15.11 -3.53 -11.61
CA ILE A 46 -13.71 -3.94 -11.71
C ILE A 46 -13.38 -4.21 -13.17
N GLU A 47 -12.47 -3.40 -13.72
CA GLU A 47 -11.82 -3.64 -15.00
C GLU A 47 -10.39 -4.10 -14.78
N ILE A 48 -9.97 -5.11 -15.55
CA ILE A 48 -8.65 -5.72 -15.45
C ILE A 48 -7.95 -5.57 -16.80
N VAL A 49 -6.74 -5.03 -16.76
CA VAL A 49 -5.84 -4.91 -17.91
C VAL A 49 -4.56 -5.67 -17.60
N GLN A 50 -4.38 -6.80 -18.29
CA GLN A 50 -3.17 -7.60 -18.14
C GLN A 50 -2.05 -7.07 -19.02
N ASP A 51 -1.46 -5.94 -18.63
CA ASP A 51 -0.39 -5.24 -19.35
C ASP A 51 0.48 -4.42 -18.37
N TYR A 52 1.59 -3.87 -18.86
CA TYR A 52 2.36 -2.88 -18.12
C TYR A 52 1.58 -1.56 -18.01
N PHE A 53 1.63 -0.96 -16.83
CA PHE A 53 1.16 0.41 -16.65
C PHE A 53 2.20 1.38 -17.27
N THR A 54 1.74 2.26 -18.15
CA THR A 54 2.61 3.17 -18.91
C THR A 54 2.14 4.62 -18.80
N ASP A 55 3.02 5.55 -19.17
CA ASP A 55 2.68 6.98 -19.18
C ASP A 55 1.51 7.28 -20.13
N GLU A 56 1.51 6.66 -21.32
CA GLU A 56 0.41 6.80 -22.29
C GLU A 56 -0.91 6.27 -21.71
N MET A 57 -0.87 5.17 -20.97
CA MET A 57 -2.04 4.66 -20.27
C MET A 57 -2.54 5.64 -19.21
N ALA A 58 -1.63 6.18 -18.38
CA ALA A 58 -1.99 7.18 -17.37
C ALA A 58 -2.68 8.40 -18.00
N GLU A 59 -2.15 8.93 -19.11
CA GLU A 59 -2.75 10.05 -19.85
C GLU A 59 -4.14 9.72 -20.41
N LYS A 60 -4.33 8.50 -20.94
CA LYS A 60 -5.64 8.03 -21.41
C LYS A 60 -6.65 7.92 -20.26
N LEU A 61 -6.21 7.45 -19.09
CA LEU A 61 -7.09 7.29 -17.92
C LEU A 61 -7.55 8.62 -17.36
N VAL A 62 -6.70 9.66 -17.35
CA VAL A 62 -7.11 11.02 -16.99
C VAL A 62 -8.25 11.48 -17.88
N LYS A 63 -8.11 11.33 -19.21
CA LYS A 63 -9.17 11.71 -20.16
C LYS A 63 -10.44 10.88 -19.99
N ARG A 64 -10.30 9.58 -19.72
CA ARG A 64 -11.42 8.66 -19.51
C ARG A 64 -12.22 9.01 -18.25
N PHE A 65 -11.56 9.47 -17.21
CA PHE A 65 -12.14 9.70 -15.89
C PHE A 65 -12.13 11.18 -15.47
N ASP A 66 -12.14 12.11 -16.43
CA ASP A 66 -11.97 13.57 -16.22
C ASP A 66 -12.95 14.18 -15.21
N ASN A 67 -14.15 13.60 -15.06
CA ASN A 67 -15.18 14.05 -14.12
C ASN A 67 -15.26 13.20 -12.85
N LYS A 68 -14.27 12.36 -12.56
CA LYS A 68 -14.25 11.44 -11.41
C LYS A 68 -13.14 11.79 -10.44
N VAL A 69 -13.33 11.47 -9.17
CA VAL A 69 -12.25 11.53 -8.17
C VAL A 69 -11.31 10.35 -8.41
N ILE A 70 -10.08 10.63 -8.82
CA ILE A 70 -9.05 9.61 -8.99
C ILE A 70 -8.35 9.34 -7.67
N LEU A 71 -8.30 8.07 -7.26
CA LEU A 71 -7.38 7.54 -6.25
C LEU A 71 -6.36 6.66 -6.97
N PHE A 72 -5.09 6.75 -6.57
CA PHE A 72 -4.03 5.97 -7.19
C PHE A 72 -3.36 5.04 -6.18
N ILE A 73 -3.20 3.77 -6.54
CA ILE A 73 -2.44 2.80 -5.78
C ILE A 73 -1.34 2.26 -6.69
N SER A 74 -0.12 2.22 -6.17
CA SER A 74 0.97 1.55 -6.88
C SER A 74 1.69 0.56 -5.97
N ASP A 75 1.78 -0.69 -6.43
CA ASP A 75 2.59 -1.76 -5.82
C ASP A 75 3.49 -2.45 -6.85
N ILE A 76 3.93 -1.69 -7.86
CA ILE A 76 4.81 -2.20 -8.92
C ILE A 76 6.12 -2.73 -8.36
N ARG A 77 6.66 -3.74 -9.06
CA ARG A 77 8.01 -4.27 -8.84
C ARG A 77 8.61 -4.65 -10.18
N SER A 78 9.62 -3.93 -10.66
CA SER A 78 10.30 -4.25 -11.93
C SER A 78 11.43 -5.28 -11.79
N MET A 79 11.53 -5.89 -10.61
CA MET A 79 12.56 -6.84 -10.22
C MET A 79 12.22 -8.25 -10.74
N ASN A 80 13.18 -8.91 -11.38
CA ASN A 80 13.10 -10.34 -11.67
C ASN A 80 13.83 -11.13 -10.56
N ARG A 81 13.32 -12.32 -10.19
CA ARG A 81 13.89 -13.19 -9.15
C ARG A 81 15.33 -13.62 -9.47
N GLU A 82 15.70 -13.66 -10.74
CA GLU A 82 17.03 -14.02 -11.23
C GLU A 82 18.06 -12.89 -11.11
N MET A 83 17.64 -11.66 -10.76
CA MET A 83 18.56 -10.54 -10.59
C MET A 83 19.37 -10.68 -9.29
N ASN A 84 20.64 -10.28 -9.34
CA ASN A 84 21.46 -10.16 -8.13
C ASN A 84 21.00 -8.96 -7.27
N ASP A 85 21.44 -8.94 -6.01
CA ASP A 85 20.94 -7.96 -5.04
C ASP A 85 21.30 -6.51 -5.38
N GLN A 86 22.43 -6.27 -6.04
CA GLN A 86 22.80 -4.93 -6.50
C GLN A 86 21.86 -4.41 -7.60
N LYS A 87 21.51 -5.25 -8.57
CA LYS A 87 20.53 -4.89 -9.62
C LYS A 87 19.14 -4.72 -9.03
N LYS A 88 18.78 -5.54 -8.04
CA LYS A 88 17.52 -5.42 -7.29
C LYS A 88 17.38 -4.06 -6.61
N GLU A 89 18.41 -3.58 -5.91
CA GLU A 89 18.38 -2.27 -5.26
C GLU A 89 18.27 -1.12 -6.28
N GLY A 90 18.99 -1.19 -7.41
CA GLY A 90 18.86 -0.19 -8.48
C GLY A 90 17.46 -0.10 -9.09
N ARG A 91 16.70 -1.21 -9.11
CA ARG A 91 15.31 -1.24 -9.59
C ARG A 91 14.34 -0.52 -8.65
N VAL A 92 14.62 -0.48 -7.35
CA VAL A 92 13.77 0.24 -6.38
C VAL A 92 13.68 1.73 -6.74
N ALA A 93 14.81 2.34 -7.09
CA ALA A 93 14.85 3.75 -7.50
C ALA A 93 14.04 4.00 -8.78
N ILE A 94 14.15 3.10 -9.76
CA ILE A 94 13.38 3.18 -11.02
C ILE A 94 11.88 3.02 -10.75
N ASP A 95 11.49 2.06 -9.91
CA ASP A 95 10.09 1.82 -9.55
C ASP A 95 9.49 3.04 -8.82
N MET A 96 10.27 3.68 -7.95
CA MET A 96 9.88 4.95 -7.33
C MET A 96 9.74 6.07 -8.35
N GLU A 97 10.69 6.24 -9.27
CA GLU A 97 10.61 7.27 -10.31
C GLU A 97 9.35 7.14 -11.18
N TRP A 98 9.00 5.92 -11.60
CA TRP A 98 7.75 5.67 -12.33
C TRP A 98 6.50 6.00 -11.50
N GLN A 99 6.47 5.59 -10.23
CA GLN A 99 5.38 5.93 -9.32
C GLN A 99 5.19 7.45 -9.18
N MET A 100 6.28 8.20 -9.06
CA MET A 100 6.25 9.66 -8.99
C MET A 100 5.73 10.27 -10.29
N LYS A 101 6.23 9.82 -11.44
CA LYS A 101 5.77 10.29 -12.75
C LYS A 101 4.28 10.03 -12.96
N TRP A 102 3.79 8.85 -12.59
CA TRP A 102 2.37 8.53 -12.71
C TRP A 102 1.51 9.34 -11.74
N HIS A 103 1.98 9.65 -10.54
CA HIS A 103 1.31 10.60 -9.66
C HIS A 103 1.20 11.99 -10.30
N GLU A 104 2.27 12.48 -10.92
CA GLU A 104 2.31 13.77 -11.63
C GLU A 104 1.36 13.82 -12.83
N ILE A 105 1.24 12.72 -13.59
CA ILE A 105 0.31 12.59 -14.73
C ILE A 105 -1.15 12.48 -14.26
N LEU A 106 -1.43 11.54 -13.35
CA LEU A 106 -2.79 11.22 -12.91
C LEU A 106 -3.43 12.31 -12.05
N LYS A 107 -2.61 13.10 -11.35
CA LYS A 107 -3.04 14.10 -10.35
C LYS A 107 -4.15 13.57 -9.42
N PRO A 108 -3.97 12.40 -8.82
CA PRO A 108 -5.02 11.75 -8.03
C PRO A 108 -5.24 12.51 -6.74
N LYS A 109 -6.47 12.51 -6.20
CA LYS A 109 -6.79 13.10 -4.89
C LYS A 109 -5.92 12.54 -3.76
N VAL A 110 -5.60 11.25 -3.83
CA VAL A 110 -4.63 10.61 -2.94
C VAL A 110 -3.92 9.49 -3.71
N SER A 111 -2.61 9.35 -3.48
CA SER A 111 -1.85 8.16 -3.85
C SER A 111 -1.40 7.37 -2.65
N MET A 112 -1.51 6.05 -2.73
CA MET A 112 -0.83 5.10 -1.85
C MET A 112 0.28 4.41 -2.65
N LEU A 113 1.52 4.81 -2.40
CA LEU A 113 2.69 4.35 -3.14
C LEU A 113 3.48 3.35 -2.30
N LYS A 114 4.00 2.31 -2.96
CA LYS A 114 5.02 1.44 -2.38
C LYS A 114 6.28 2.26 -2.12
N PHE A 115 6.71 2.28 -0.86
CA PHE A 115 7.87 3.07 -0.47
C PHE A 115 8.90 2.22 0.26
N ARG A 116 10.11 2.20 -0.26
CA ARG A 116 11.28 1.58 0.36
C ARG A 116 12.50 2.32 -0.15
N LEU A 117 13.37 2.75 0.75
CA LEU A 117 14.67 3.32 0.36
C LEU A 117 15.72 2.22 0.22
N PRO A 118 16.75 2.44 -0.62
CA PRO A 118 17.92 1.59 -0.65
C PRO A 118 18.58 1.46 0.73
N TYR A 119 19.25 0.34 0.98
CA TYR A 119 20.06 0.20 2.20
C TYR A 119 21.35 1.03 2.08
N PRO A 120 21.62 1.93 3.04
CA PRO A 120 22.83 2.73 3.00
C PRO A 120 24.07 1.90 3.42
N PRO A 121 25.28 2.27 2.94
CA PRO A 121 26.51 1.58 3.31
C PRO A 121 26.85 1.76 4.79
N GLN A 122 26.95 0.67 5.55
CA GLN A 122 27.27 0.76 6.99
C GLN A 122 28.76 1.03 7.27
N LYS A 123 29.64 0.65 6.34
CA LYS A 123 31.07 0.92 6.45
C LYS A 123 31.35 2.38 6.13
N ASP A 124 32.13 3.06 6.98
CA ASP A 124 32.46 4.48 6.83
C ASP A 124 31.21 5.40 6.80
N LYS A 125 30.16 5.04 7.54
CA LYS A 125 28.85 5.71 7.58
C LYS A 125 28.95 7.23 7.69
N GLU A 126 29.89 7.74 8.47
CA GLU A 126 30.11 9.17 8.70
C GLU A 126 30.40 9.94 7.41
N LYS A 127 30.95 9.28 6.38
CA LYS A 127 31.26 9.87 5.06
C LYS A 127 30.04 9.96 4.15
N PHE A 128 29.01 9.17 4.41
CA PHE A 128 27.86 8.96 3.52
C PHE A 128 26.54 9.48 4.10
N ILE A 129 26.47 9.73 5.41
CA ILE A 129 25.22 10.12 6.09
C ILE A 129 24.50 11.31 5.47
N GLU A 130 25.24 12.33 5.01
CA GLU A 130 24.65 13.50 4.36
C GLU A 130 24.34 13.32 2.88
N LYS A 131 24.89 12.27 2.24
CA LYS A 131 24.81 12.02 0.80
C LYS A 131 23.75 10.99 0.43
N GLU A 132 23.52 10.00 1.29
CA GLU A 132 22.57 8.91 1.06
C GLU A 132 21.15 9.37 1.35
N LYS A 133 20.59 10.08 0.38
CA LYS A 133 19.24 10.66 0.41
C LYS A 133 18.54 10.41 -0.92
N THR A 134 17.22 10.23 -0.88
CA THR A 134 16.37 10.19 -2.07
C THR A 134 15.41 11.37 -2.05
N ASN A 135 15.50 12.25 -3.05
CA ASN A 135 14.49 13.27 -3.28
C ASN A 135 13.24 12.62 -3.89
N TYR A 136 12.10 12.71 -3.19
CA TYR A 136 10.88 12.05 -3.61
C TYR A 136 9.63 12.82 -3.18
N LEU A 137 8.45 12.40 -3.64
CA LEU A 137 7.16 12.96 -3.24
C LEU A 137 7.06 13.07 -1.72
N LYS A 138 6.66 14.24 -1.23
CA LYS A 138 6.37 14.46 0.18
C LYS A 138 5.00 13.89 0.53
N GLY A 139 4.92 13.16 1.62
CA GLY A 139 3.69 12.53 2.05
C GLY A 139 3.80 11.94 3.46
N LYS A 140 2.73 11.28 3.88
CA LYS A 140 2.68 10.60 5.18
C LYS A 140 3.07 9.14 5.01
N LEU A 141 4.10 8.70 5.71
CA LEU A 141 4.50 7.29 5.75
C LEU A 141 3.62 6.51 6.73
N TYR A 142 3.15 5.34 6.30
CA TYR A 142 2.42 4.38 7.13
C TYR A 142 3.17 3.05 7.19
N PHE A 143 3.32 2.52 8.40
CA PHE A 143 3.79 1.15 8.60
C PHE A 143 2.74 0.14 8.13
N GLN A 144 3.22 -0.96 7.55
CA GLN A 144 2.35 -2.03 7.08
C GLN A 144 2.08 -3.03 8.20
N ILE A 145 0.81 -3.37 8.40
CA ILE A 145 0.42 -4.52 9.23
C ILE A 145 0.71 -5.83 8.49
N TRP A 146 1.04 -6.87 9.24
CA TRP A 146 1.28 -8.23 8.73
C TRP A 146 2.37 -8.33 7.65
N CYS A 147 3.31 -7.37 7.62
CA CYS A 147 4.40 -7.35 6.66
C CYS A 147 5.49 -8.40 6.99
N GLY A 148 6.44 -8.62 6.06
CA GLY A 148 7.58 -9.51 6.32
C GLY A 148 8.38 -9.07 7.55
N ARG A 149 8.94 -10.02 8.31
CA ARG A 149 9.61 -9.77 9.62
C ARG A 149 10.75 -8.76 9.57
N THR A 150 11.45 -8.70 8.43
CA THR A 150 12.60 -7.81 8.21
C THR A 150 12.35 -6.79 7.10
N SER A 151 11.07 -6.58 6.74
CA SER A 151 10.71 -5.64 5.68
C SER A 151 11.03 -4.20 6.11
N SER A 152 11.71 -3.45 5.25
CA SER A 152 11.83 -1.99 5.36
C SER A 152 10.80 -1.25 4.51
N GLU A 153 9.82 -1.96 3.95
CA GLU A 153 8.80 -1.36 3.10
C GLU A 153 7.67 -0.71 3.91
N THR A 154 7.32 0.52 3.55
CA THR A 154 6.18 1.29 4.05
C THR A 154 5.23 1.65 2.90
N ARG A 155 4.10 2.28 3.24
CA ARG A 155 3.21 2.91 2.25
C ARG A 155 3.27 4.42 2.41
N LEU A 156 3.68 5.11 1.34
CA LEU A 156 3.69 6.57 1.30
C LEU A 156 2.34 7.05 0.78
N PHE A 157 1.63 7.81 1.62
CA PHE A 157 0.40 8.49 1.24
C PHE A 157 0.72 9.92 0.81
N VAL A 158 0.58 10.17 -0.49
CA VAL A 158 0.74 11.49 -1.10
C VAL A 158 -0.65 12.05 -1.32
N TYR A 159 -0.99 13.12 -0.63
CA TYR A 159 -2.29 13.76 -0.77
C TYR A 159 -2.20 14.70 -1.96
N GLY A 160 -2.95 14.37 -3.02
CA GLY A 160 -3.10 15.21 -4.18
C GLY A 160 -3.79 16.48 -3.77
N ALA A 161 -3.06 17.57 -3.88
CA ALA A 161 -3.56 18.87 -3.56
C ALA A 161 -4.68 19.21 -4.55
N ASP A 162 -5.85 19.56 -4.01
CA ASP A 162 -6.77 20.51 -4.65
C ASP A 162 -6.07 21.89 -4.94
N GLN A 163 -4.72 21.97 -4.98
CA GLN A 163 -3.90 23.20 -4.92
C GLN A 163 -2.60 23.19 -5.76
N GLY A 164 -2.45 22.28 -6.74
CA GLY A 164 -1.51 22.49 -7.86
C GLY A 164 0.00 22.42 -7.59
N ILE A 165 0.46 22.12 -6.37
CA ILE A 165 1.89 21.97 -6.06
C ILE A 165 2.17 20.54 -5.60
N ILE A 166 3.05 19.86 -6.33
CA ILE A 166 3.59 18.55 -5.96
C ILE A 166 4.87 18.80 -5.16
N GLU A 167 4.78 18.70 -3.84
CA GLU A 167 5.93 18.88 -2.96
C GLU A 167 6.84 17.64 -2.97
N LYS A 168 8.15 17.89 -2.93
CA LYS A 168 9.19 16.86 -2.79
C LYS A 168 10.02 17.15 -1.54
N GLN A 169 10.59 16.10 -0.96
CA GLN A 169 11.53 16.19 0.16
C GLN A 169 12.65 15.16 0.03
N ASP A 170 13.77 15.45 0.67
CA ASP A 170 14.87 14.49 0.78
C ASP A 170 14.61 13.52 1.94
N TYR A 171 14.57 12.24 1.62
CA TYR A 171 14.47 11.17 2.60
C TYR A 171 15.85 10.58 2.88
N SER A 172 16.32 10.70 4.13
CA SER A 172 17.57 10.09 4.61
C SER A 172 17.45 8.57 4.65
N HIS A 173 18.36 7.88 3.96
CA HIS A 173 18.38 6.41 3.93
C HIS A 173 18.68 5.83 5.31
N TYR A 174 19.60 6.46 6.06
CA TYR A 174 19.96 6.03 7.40
C TYR A 174 18.82 6.22 8.40
N ASP A 175 18.14 7.37 8.40
CA ASP A 175 17.04 7.60 9.33
C ASP A 175 15.90 6.63 9.06
N TYR A 176 15.56 6.45 7.78
CA TYR A 176 14.54 5.49 7.37
C TYR A 176 14.89 4.06 7.78
N GLU A 177 16.13 3.61 7.52
CA GLU A 177 16.61 2.29 7.95
C GLU A 177 16.53 2.12 9.47
N ASN A 178 17.01 3.08 10.26
CA ASN A 178 17.00 3.01 11.72
C ASN A 178 15.56 2.95 12.27
N VAL A 179 14.65 3.78 11.73
CA VAL A 179 13.23 3.76 12.11
C VAL A 179 12.61 2.41 11.79
N MET A 180 12.84 1.87 10.59
CA MET A 180 12.29 0.58 10.20
C MET A 180 12.88 -0.57 11.01
N PHE A 181 14.18 -0.52 11.33
CA PHE A 181 14.83 -1.51 12.18
C PHE A 181 14.25 -1.49 13.59
N HIS A 182 14.11 -0.31 14.20
CA HIS A 182 13.49 -0.16 15.52
C HIS A 182 12.04 -0.64 15.51
N PHE A 183 11.26 -0.23 14.50
CA PHE A 183 9.89 -0.67 14.35
C PHE A 183 9.79 -2.20 14.30
N GLN A 184 10.59 -2.88 13.47
CA GLN A 184 10.51 -4.33 13.30
C GLN A 184 11.02 -5.12 14.52
N THR A 185 12.01 -4.60 15.24
CA THR A 185 12.67 -5.34 16.34
C THR A 185 12.11 -5.02 17.72
N VAL A 186 11.56 -3.82 17.91
CA VAL A 186 11.08 -3.32 19.20
C VAL A 186 9.58 -3.03 19.14
N THR A 187 9.15 -2.09 18.31
CA THR A 187 7.76 -1.61 18.34
C THR A 187 6.77 -2.71 17.95
N ARG A 188 7.04 -3.42 16.86
CA ARG A 188 6.14 -4.42 16.30
C ARG A 188 5.95 -5.64 17.19
N THR A 189 6.98 -5.97 17.96
CA THR A 189 7.03 -7.11 18.91
C THR A 189 6.64 -6.72 20.33
N SER A 190 6.27 -5.46 20.57
CA SER A 190 5.78 -4.98 21.86
C SER A 190 4.35 -5.44 22.12
N TYR A 191 3.94 -5.37 23.39
CA TYR A 191 2.57 -5.63 23.83
C TYR A 191 1.70 -4.38 23.69
N PHE A 192 0.52 -4.53 23.11
CA PHE A 192 -0.46 -3.47 22.91
C PHE A 192 -1.80 -3.89 23.52
N GLU A 193 -2.23 -3.14 24.52
CA GLU A 193 -3.47 -3.44 25.24
C GLU A 193 -4.70 -3.16 24.37
N HIS A 194 -5.61 -4.13 24.31
CA HIS A 194 -6.93 -4.02 23.71
C HIS A 194 -7.85 -5.09 24.31
N ASP A 195 -9.17 -4.90 24.24
CA ASP A 195 -10.17 -5.81 24.82
C ASP A 195 -10.91 -6.65 23.77
N ILE A 196 -10.60 -6.45 22.49
CA ILE A 196 -11.14 -7.23 21.37
C ILE A 196 -10.54 -8.63 21.36
N LYS A 197 -11.40 -9.66 21.40
CA LYS A 197 -11.01 -11.08 21.36
C LYS A 197 -11.38 -11.70 20.02
N GLY A 198 -10.41 -12.32 19.36
CA GLY A 198 -10.60 -12.94 18.05
C GLY A 198 -9.46 -13.88 17.68
N GLU A 199 -9.66 -14.62 16.60
CA GLU A 199 -8.66 -15.54 16.05
C GLU A 199 -7.38 -14.77 15.66
N GLY A 200 -6.23 -15.12 16.25
CA GLY A 200 -4.94 -14.49 15.95
C GLY A 200 -4.78 -13.05 16.46
N LEU A 201 -5.69 -12.56 17.32
CA LEU A 201 -5.55 -11.27 17.99
C LEU A 201 -4.85 -11.48 19.34
N ASP A 202 -3.53 -11.28 19.36
CA ASP A 202 -2.61 -11.70 20.42
C ASP A 202 -1.87 -10.55 21.12
N HIS A 203 -2.40 -9.32 21.02
CA HIS A 203 -1.79 -8.10 21.56
C HIS A 203 -0.47 -7.67 20.92
N CYS A 204 -0.12 -8.18 19.73
CA CYS A 204 0.97 -7.60 18.94
C CYS A 204 0.57 -6.27 18.27
N TYR A 205 1.55 -5.59 17.69
CA TYR A 205 1.29 -4.38 16.90
C TYR A 205 0.35 -4.66 15.73
N ASP A 206 0.56 -5.75 15.00
CA ASP A 206 -0.17 -6.04 13.76
C ASP A 206 -1.67 -6.23 14.04
N CYS A 207 -2.02 -7.01 15.06
CA CYS A 207 -3.43 -7.22 15.43
C CYS A 207 -4.05 -5.95 16.01
N SER A 208 -3.31 -5.16 16.79
CA SER A 208 -3.81 -3.91 17.39
C SER A 208 -4.08 -2.85 16.33
N ALA A 209 -3.17 -2.74 15.35
CA ALA A 209 -3.35 -1.86 14.21
C ALA A 209 -4.48 -2.35 13.28
N GLU A 210 -4.64 -3.67 13.06
CA GLU A 210 -5.81 -4.22 12.37
C GLU A 210 -7.12 -3.87 13.09
N ILE A 211 -7.19 -4.07 14.40
CA ILE A 211 -8.36 -3.70 15.23
C ILE A 211 -8.69 -2.22 15.03
N PHE A 212 -7.69 -1.34 15.08
CA PHE A 212 -7.88 0.09 14.87
C PHE A 212 -8.45 0.39 13.48
N ILE A 213 -7.84 -0.14 12.42
CA ILE A 213 -8.26 0.07 11.02
C ILE A 213 -9.70 -0.41 10.81
N LEU A 214 -10.02 -1.63 11.25
CA LEU A 214 -11.36 -2.22 11.11
C LEU A 214 -12.39 -1.45 11.94
N SER A 215 -12.01 -0.96 13.12
CA SER A 215 -12.88 -0.12 13.95
C SER A 215 -13.24 1.19 13.25
N GLU A 216 -12.27 1.87 12.64
CA GLU A 216 -12.51 3.10 11.88
C GLU A 216 -13.40 2.86 10.66
N TYR A 217 -13.24 1.73 9.98
CA TYR A 217 -14.15 1.32 8.90
C TYR A 217 -15.59 1.08 9.41
N LEU A 218 -15.74 0.28 10.47
CA LEU A 218 -17.04 -0.11 11.03
C LEU A 218 -17.81 1.09 11.59
N LYS A 219 -17.13 2.04 12.26
CA LYS A 219 -17.73 3.30 12.70
C LYS A 219 -18.34 4.07 11.53
N LYS A 220 -17.62 4.18 10.40
CA LYS A 220 -18.13 4.84 9.18
C LYS A 220 -19.31 4.10 8.53
N LYS A 221 -19.50 2.81 8.85
CA LYS A 221 -20.63 2.00 8.41
C LYS A 221 -21.79 1.97 9.41
N GLY A 222 -21.69 2.66 10.55
CA GLY A 222 -22.74 2.72 11.56
C GLY A 222 -22.69 1.62 12.63
N TYR A 223 -21.57 0.88 12.74
CA TYR A 223 -21.41 -0.21 13.73
C TYR A 223 -20.57 0.19 14.94
N GLY A 224 -20.55 1.49 15.30
CA GLY A 224 -19.70 2.02 16.36
C GLY A 224 -19.92 1.40 17.75
N ASP A 225 -21.16 1.00 18.06
CA ASP A 225 -21.50 0.39 19.36
C ASP A 225 -21.29 -1.13 19.40
N GLN A 226 -20.86 -1.74 18.29
CA GLN A 226 -20.76 -3.20 18.11
C GLN A 226 -19.34 -3.67 17.79
N LEU A 227 -18.33 -2.84 18.06
CA LEU A 227 -16.94 -3.12 17.66
C LEU A 227 -16.39 -4.42 18.26
N HIS A 228 -16.73 -4.75 19.51
CA HIS A 228 -16.31 -6.02 20.14
C HIS A 228 -16.84 -7.27 19.43
N VAL A 229 -17.91 -7.15 18.65
CA VAL A 229 -18.52 -8.25 17.90
C VAL A 229 -18.10 -8.21 16.44
N GLU A 230 -18.18 -7.04 15.80
CA GLU A 230 -17.98 -6.91 14.37
C GLU A 230 -16.50 -6.89 13.96
N VAL A 231 -15.58 -6.39 14.81
CA VAL A 231 -14.14 -6.42 14.49
C VAL A 231 -13.61 -7.86 14.38
N PRO A 232 -13.80 -8.75 15.38
CA PRO A 232 -13.35 -10.14 15.26
C PRO A 232 -13.97 -10.87 14.08
N LYS A 233 -15.26 -10.63 13.82
CA LYS A 233 -15.99 -11.23 12.70
C LYS A 233 -15.43 -10.81 11.35
N LEU A 234 -15.17 -9.51 11.16
CA LEU A 234 -14.60 -8.97 9.92
C LEU A 234 -13.16 -9.43 9.71
N SER A 235 -12.32 -9.42 10.75
CA SER A 235 -10.94 -9.94 10.69
C SER A 235 -10.93 -11.44 10.29
N ARG A 236 -11.83 -12.22 10.91
CA ARG A 236 -12.04 -13.64 10.60
C ARG A 236 -12.48 -13.86 9.15
N GLU A 237 -13.35 -13.01 8.63
CA GLU A 237 -13.83 -13.07 7.25
C GLU A 237 -12.73 -12.70 6.25
N ILE A 238 -12.03 -11.58 6.48
CA ILE A 238 -10.92 -11.10 5.64
C ILE A 238 -9.89 -12.22 5.48
N SER A 239 -9.38 -12.75 6.59
CA SER A 239 -8.34 -13.79 6.59
C SER A 239 -8.70 -15.04 5.78
N ARG A 240 -9.99 -15.36 5.65
CA ARG A 240 -10.49 -16.51 4.88
C ARG A 240 -10.81 -16.20 3.42
N LYS A 241 -11.18 -14.95 3.11
CA LYS A 241 -11.58 -14.55 1.76
C LYS A 241 -10.41 -14.11 0.89
N ILE A 242 -9.42 -13.40 1.46
CA ILE A 242 -8.37 -12.76 0.66
C ILE A 242 -7.13 -13.64 0.46
N SER A 243 -7.03 -14.76 1.18
CA SER A 243 -5.95 -15.73 1.09
C SER A 243 -6.45 -17.17 1.18
N SER A 244 -5.99 -18.02 0.27
CA SER A 244 -6.28 -19.47 0.27
C SER A 244 -5.28 -20.27 1.10
N SER A 245 -4.15 -19.67 1.48
CA SER A 245 -3.00 -20.37 2.09
C SER A 245 -2.53 -19.78 3.42
N ARG A 246 -2.96 -18.56 3.77
CA ARG A 246 -2.56 -17.87 5.01
C ARG A 246 -3.80 -17.38 5.75
N SER A 247 -4.13 -18.04 6.85
CA SER A 247 -5.13 -17.58 7.83
C SER A 247 -4.45 -17.02 9.08
N LEU A 248 -5.23 -16.35 9.94
CA LEU A 248 -4.77 -15.92 11.27
C LEU A 248 -4.43 -17.10 12.18
N LEU A 249 -4.94 -18.29 11.89
CA LEU A 249 -4.43 -19.54 12.44
C LEU A 249 -3.24 -20.06 11.63
N LEU A 250 -2.16 -20.38 12.33
CA LEU A 250 -1.16 -21.32 11.84
C LEU A 250 -1.86 -22.66 11.61
N LYS A 251 -1.83 -23.16 10.36
CA LYS A 251 -2.15 -24.56 10.08
C LYS A 251 -1.04 -25.46 10.62
#